data_AF-A0A326U9K9-F1
#
_entry.id   AF-A0A326U9K9-F1
#
_cell.length_a   1.000
_cell.length_b   1.000
_cell.length_c   1.000
_cell.angle_alpha   90.00
_cell.angle_beta   90.00
_cell.angle_gamma   90.00
#
_symmetry.space_group_name_H-M   'P 1'
#
loop_
_entity.id
_entity.type
_entity.pdbx_description
1 polymer ?
#
loop_
_entity_poly.entity_id
_entity_poly.type
_entity_poly.pdbx_seq_one_letter_code
_entity_poly.pdbx_strand_id
1 'polypeptide(L)' 'MHVQIRIRGHLGAIWQPEIEDLHITHQPDGTSLLSGQLADQAALYGVLLTIRRLGLTLLFLEIEDEKEST' A
#
# COMPACT_ATOMS: atom_id res chain seq x y z
N MET A 1 6.06 -3.29 -10.62
CA MET A 1 5.38 -1.97 -10.50
C MET A 1 5.57 -1.48 -9.09
N HIS A 2 6.32 -0.39 -8.89
CA HIS A 2 6.53 0.13 -7.54
C HIS A 2 5.34 0.98 -7.12
N VAL A 3 4.85 0.76 -5.90
CA VAL A 3 3.70 1.50 -5.38
C VAL A 3 3.99 2.09 -4.02
N GLN A 4 3.39 3.26 -3.77
CA GLN A 4 3.34 3.89 -2.46
C GLN A 4 1.90 4.26 -2.13
N ILE A 5 1.40 3.75 -1.01
CA ILE A 5 0.02 3.93 -0.57
C ILE A 5 0.03 4.47 0.84
N ARG A 6 -0.64 5.61 1.07
CA ARG A 6 -0.84 6.16 2.41
C ARG A 6 -2.28 6.02 2.83
N ILE A 7 -2.49 5.49 4.04
CA ILE A 7 -3.81 5.33 4.64
C ILE A 7 -3.90 6.04 5.99
N ARG A 8 -5.11 6.45 6.38
CA ARG A 8 -5.37 7.00 7.70
C ARG A 8 -5.29 5.91 8.77
N GLY A 9 -4.63 6.20 9.88
CA GLY A 9 -4.48 5.29 11.02
C GLY A 9 -3.23 4.43 10.93
N HIS A 10 -2.91 3.76 12.04
CA HIS A 10 -1.85 2.76 12.12
C HIS A 10 -2.43 1.37 11.89
N LEU A 11 -1.98 0.72 10.83
CA LEU A 11 -2.42 -0.63 10.51
C LEU A 11 -1.78 -1.61 11.49
N GLY A 12 -2.58 -2.39 12.22
CA GLY A 12 -2.06 -3.37 13.18
C GLY A 12 -1.18 -4.44 12.52
N ALA A 13 -0.22 -4.97 13.28
CA ALA A 13 0.75 -5.96 12.80
C ALA A 13 0.14 -7.25 12.20
N ILE A 14 -1.10 -7.57 12.57
CA ILE A 14 -1.93 -8.67 12.06
C ILE A 14 -2.18 -8.58 10.54
N TRP A 15 -2.17 -7.38 9.97
CA TRP A 15 -2.51 -7.16 8.56
C TRP A 15 -1.29 -7.19 7.63
N GLN A 16 -0.07 -7.23 8.17
CA GLN A 16 1.17 -7.38 7.40
C GLN A 16 1.15 -8.61 6.46
N PRO A 17 0.71 -9.81 6.90
CA PRO A 17 0.62 -10.97 6.00
C PRO A 17 -0.52 -10.91 4.97
N GLU A 18 -1.50 -10.01 5.11
CA GLU A 18 -2.64 -9.91 4.19
C GLU A 18 -2.42 -8.91 3.04
N ILE A 19 -1.38 -8.08 3.09
CA ILE A 19 -1.15 -7.00 2.13
C ILE A 19 0.12 -7.26 1.30
N GLU A 20 0.11 -8.38 0.57
CA GLU A 20 1.16 -8.79 -0.38
C GLU A 20 2.61 -8.49 0.11
N ASP A 21 3.57 -8.33 -0.79
CA ASP A 21 4.96 -7.98 -0.47
C ASP A 21 5.14 -6.48 -0.13
N LEU A 22 4.11 -5.81 0.40
CA LEU A 22 4.19 -4.39 0.77
C LEU A 22 4.72 -4.22 2.20
N HIS A 23 5.79 -3.45 2.33
CA HIS A 23 6.29 -3.06 3.64
C HIS A 23 5.40 -1.99 4.26
N ILE A 24 5.01 -2.18 5.52
CA ILE A 24 4.14 -1.24 6.24
C ILE A 24 4.97 -0.46 7.26
N THR A 25 4.97 0.86 7.12
CA THR A 25 5.62 1.79 8.04
C THR A 25 4.60 2.71 8.70
N HIS A 26 4.57 2.73 10.03
CA HIS A 26 3.76 3.69 10.78
C HIS A 26 4.45 5.06 10.81
N GLN A 27 3.72 6.10 10.44
CA GLN A 27 4.23 7.47 10.42
C GLN A 27 3.83 8.23 11.70
N PRO A 28 4.65 9.21 12.13
CA PRO A 28 4.38 9.99 13.35
C PRO A 28 3.06 10.78 13.32
N ASP A 29 2.53 11.07 12.14
CA ASP A 29 1.28 11.82 11.95
C ASP A 29 0.01 10.94 12.10
N GLY A 30 0.17 9.69 12.53
CA GLY A 30 -0.95 8.77 12.70
C GLY A 30 -1.41 8.09 11.41
N THR A 31 -0.60 8.10 10.35
CA THR A 31 -0.87 7.39 9.09
C THR A 31 0.03 6.17 8.90
N SER A 32 -0.33 5.28 7.98
CA SER A 32 0.52 4.17 7.57
C SER A 32 0.91 4.33 6.11
N LEU A 33 2.19 4.12 5.82
CA LEU A 33 2.73 4.03 4.47
C LEU A 33 2.93 2.55 4.12
N LEU A 34 2.34 2.10 3.03
CA LEU A 34 2.54 0.79 2.44
C LEU A 34 3.34 1.00 1.15
N SER A 35 4.49 0.37 1.03
CA SER A 35 5.34 0.53 -0.15
C SER A 35 6.05 -0.76 -0.54
N GLY A 36 6.18 -1.01 -1.83
CA GLY A 36 6.80 -2.23 -2.34
C GLY A 36 6.56 -2.44 -3.83
N GLN A 37 6.98 -3.59 -4.32
CA GLN A 37 6.71 -4.02 -5.68
C GLN A 37 5.43 -4.85 -5.71
N LEU A 38 4.55 -4.53 -6.65
CA LEU A 38 3.42 -5.37 -7.01
C LEU A 38 3.65 -6.00 -8.38
N ALA A 39 3.16 -7.23 -8.54
CA ALA A 39 3.30 -8.00 -9.76
C ALA A 39 2.62 -7.33 -10.96
N ASP A 40 1.39 -6.82 -10.75
CA ASP A 40 0.58 -6.19 -11.78
C ASP A 40 -0.49 -5.25 -11.18
N GLN A 41 -1.35 -4.71 -12.05
CA GLN A 41 -2.48 -3.87 -11.66
C GLN A 41 -3.56 -4.66 -10.89
N ALA A 42 -3.71 -5.97 -11.11
CA ALA A 42 -4.70 -6.77 -10.40
C ALA A 42 -4.34 -6.93 -8.91
N ALA A 43 -3.05 -7.12 -8.61
CA ALA A 43 -2.50 -7.08 -7.25
C ALA A 43 -2.79 -5.74 -6.57
N LEU A 44 -2.59 -4.62 -7.26
CA LEU A 44 -2.93 -3.28 -6.74
C LEU A 44 -4.41 -3.16 -6.40
N TYR A 45 -5.30 -3.60 -7.30
CA TYR A 45 -6.74 -3.60 -7.01
C TYR A 45 -7.09 -4.51 -5.82
N GLY A 46 -6.40 -5.63 -5.63
CA GLY A 46 -6.51 -6.48 -4.46
C GLY A 46 -6.21 -5.73 -3.16
N VAL A 47 -5.10 -4.98 -3.13
CA VAL A 47 -4.73 -4.13 -1.98
C VAL A 47 -5.78 -3.06 -1.72
N LEU A 48 -6.25 -2.35 -2.75
CA LEU A 48 -7.28 -1.31 -2.63
C LEU A 48 -8.62 -1.86 -2.13
N LEU A 49 -9.01 -3.07 -2.56
CA LEU A 49 -10.19 -3.76 -2.05
C LEU A 49 -10.04 -4.15 -0.58
N THR A 50 -8.85 -4.54 -0.13
CA THR A 50 -8.56 -4.79 1.29
C THR A 50 -8.68 -3.50 2.10
N ILE A 51 -8.12 -2.38 1.64
CA ILE A 51 -8.28 -1.06 2.27
C ILE A 51 -9.78 -0.71 2.42
N ARG A 52 -10.57 -0.91 1.35
CA ARG A 52 -12.02 -0.70 1.36
C ARG A 52 -12.72 -1.63 2.36
N ARG A 53 -12.37 -2.92 2.37
CA ARG A 53 -12.96 -3.95 3.25
C ARG A 53 -12.77 -3.60 4.72
N LEU A 54 -11.62 -3.03 5.06
CA LEU A 54 -11.28 -2.60 6.43
C LEU A 54 -11.84 -1.22 6.79
N GLY A 55 -12.53 -0.54 5.87
CA GLY A 55 -13.07 0.80 6.10
C GLY A 55 -11.98 1.87 6.27
N LEU A 56 -10.78 1.62 5.77
CA LEU A 56 -9.64 2.52 5.89
C LEU A 56 -9.74 3.63 4.84
N THR A 57 -9.37 4.85 5.24
CA THR A 57 -9.34 5.99 4.32
C THR A 57 -8.02 6.00 3.55
N LEU A 58 -8.10 5.86 2.23
CA LEU A 58 -6.97 6.11 1.33
C LEU A 58 -6.68 7.61 1.30
N LEU A 59 -5.43 7.99 1.57
CA LEU A 59 -4.96 9.38 1.57
C LEU A 59 -4.11 9.70 0.34
N PHE A 60 -3.36 8.71 -0.14
CA PHE A 60 -2.42 8.88 -1.25
C PHE A 60 -2.18 7.53 -1.95
N LEU A 61 -2.00 7.58 -3.26
CA LEU A 61 -1.56 6.47 -4.10
C LEU A 61 -0.63 7.04 -5.17
N GLU A 62 0.57 6.48 -5.25
CA GLU A 62 1.53 6.71 -6.31
C GLU A 62 1.97 5.37 -6.89
N ILE A 63 2.06 5.35 -8.22
CA ILE A 63 2.48 4.19 -8.99
C ILE A 63 3.63 4.66 -9.85
N GLU A 64 4.77 4.02 -9.69
CA GLU A 64 5.92 4.18 -10.56
C GLU A 64 6.05 2.94 -11.42
N ASP A 65 5.87 3.11 -12.72
CA ASP A 65 6.41 2.16 -13.68
C ASP A 65 7.93 2.33 -13.66
N GLU A 66 8.66 1.22 -13.50
CA GLU A 66 10.12 1.24 -13.60
C GLU A 66 10.47 1.95 -14.90
N LYS A 67 11.07 3.14 -14.78
CA LYS A 67 11.65 3.79 -15.94
C LYS A 67 12.69 2.84 -16.49
N GLU A 68 12.42 2.36 -17.70
CA GLU A 68 13.40 1.75 -18.58
C GLU A 68 14.63 2.67 -18.57
N SER A 69 15.64 2.26 -17.78
CA SER A 69 16.88 2.99 -17.66
C SER A 69 17.57 2.86 -19.01
N THR A 70 17.40 3.89 -19.84
CA THR A 70 18.12 4.07 -21.11
C THR A 70 19.56 4.45 -20.84
#